data_AF-A0A7W1UE80-F1
#
_entry.id   AF-A0A7W1UE80-F1
#
_cell.length_a   1.000
_cell.length_b   1.000
_cell.length_c   1.000
_cell.angle_alpha   90.00
_cell.angle_beta   90.00
_cell.angle_gamma   90.00
#
_symmetry.space_group_name_H-M   'P 1'
#
loop_
_entity.id
_entity.type
_entity.pdbx_description
1 polymer ?
#
loop_
_entity_poly.entity_id
_entity_poly.type
_entity_poly.pdbx_seq_one_letter_code
_entity_poly.pdbx_strand_id
1 'polypeptide(L)'
;MLGNRPWSEESISNAYWYDQKALDEALAAHPGRLYHSEMVRIKKGVKVFDRATEELTEVINAYKRELDKESIPTRRTQSRFDLLDTTLCMRVMMASVAAMSLVDYSRRSRRNLPEIPNFHDMRKQLFSGDPPHEFIQDLRNYAAHYDLPTPEWEIRGIWHNDARGKEEKIDLFIGSKKLLEFNDWKPASRAFLSRNERIGLEDIFSQYKRKSAYFNQWLLSVIEKEAGENIQDYRRSVEIVERERWRCRLILAISRIEPKDADILGAFREHLTLQEQVELECYPTRSDKQLARLREMLNVYGAFDDELYEELRKKSQN
;
A
#
# COMPACT_ATOMS: atom_id res chain seq x y z
N MET A 1 -17.69 -1.42 33.71
CA MET A 1 -18.43 -2.08 32.61
C MET A 1 -18.65 -1.05 31.51
N LEU A 2 -18.37 -1.38 30.24
CA LEU A 2 -18.41 -0.44 29.10
C LEU A 2 -19.79 0.19 28.82
N GLY A 3 -20.87 -0.38 29.35
CA GLY A 3 -22.23 0.10 29.12
C GLY A 3 -22.77 -0.24 27.72
N ASN A 4 -23.85 0.44 27.33
CA ASN A 4 -24.46 0.28 26.00
C ASN A 4 -23.69 1.05 24.94
N ARG A 5 -23.68 0.53 23.71
CA ARG A 5 -23.08 1.22 22.56
C ARG A 5 -23.98 2.36 22.06
N PRO A 6 -23.42 3.45 21.49
CA PRO A 6 -21.98 3.72 21.35
C PRO A 6 -21.31 4.02 22.69
N TRP A 7 -20.13 3.46 22.96
CA TRP A 7 -19.45 3.64 24.26
C TRP A 7 -18.92 5.07 24.42
N SER A 8 -18.96 5.62 25.63
CA SER A 8 -18.32 6.92 25.89
C SER A 8 -16.80 6.76 25.87
N GLU A 9 -16.10 7.85 25.53
CA GLU A 9 -14.64 7.90 25.57
C GLU A 9 -14.11 7.55 26.95
N GLU A 10 -14.69 8.14 28.00
CA GLU A 10 -14.38 7.83 29.39
C GLU A 10 -14.54 6.34 29.72
N SER A 11 -15.59 5.68 29.21
CA SER A 11 -15.80 4.25 29.44
C SER A 11 -14.71 3.39 28.79
N ILE A 12 -14.28 3.76 27.58
CA ILE A 12 -13.21 3.06 26.86
C ILE A 12 -11.86 3.30 27.55
N SER A 13 -11.54 4.54 27.91
CA SER A 13 -10.29 4.88 28.60
C SER A 13 -10.22 4.18 29.96
N ASN A 14 -11.30 4.22 30.76
CA ASN A 14 -11.35 3.49 32.03
C ASN A 14 -11.18 1.97 31.82
N ALA A 15 -11.85 1.39 30.83
CA ALA A 15 -11.67 -0.03 30.53
C ALA A 15 -10.24 -0.36 30.07
N TYR A 16 -9.58 0.52 29.31
CA TYR A 16 -8.20 0.32 28.87
C TYR A 16 -7.25 0.18 30.05
N TRP A 17 -7.37 1.04 31.07
CA TRP A 17 -6.47 1.06 32.22
C TRP A 17 -6.80 0.01 33.28
N TYR A 18 -8.07 -0.39 33.43
CA TYR A 18 -8.51 -1.26 34.54
C TYR A 18 -9.02 -2.64 34.12
N ASP A 19 -9.44 -2.84 32.86
CA ASP A 19 -9.98 -4.12 32.36
C ASP A 19 -9.75 -4.29 30.85
N GLN A 20 -8.48 -4.30 30.45
CA GLN A 20 -8.08 -4.38 29.04
C GLN A 20 -8.63 -5.63 28.35
N LYS A 21 -8.74 -6.75 29.08
CA LYS A 21 -9.27 -8.00 28.54
C LYS A 21 -10.74 -7.85 28.12
N ALA A 22 -11.58 -7.28 28.99
CA ALA A 22 -12.99 -7.07 28.64
C ALA A 22 -13.15 -6.07 27.48
N LEU A 23 -12.28 -5.05 27.41
CA LEU A 23 -12.25 -4.12 26.29
C LEU A 23 -11.91 -4.80 24.96
N ASP A 24 -10.87 -5.65 24.95
CA ASP A 24 -10.46 -6.40 23.76
C ASP A 24 -11.56 -7.37 23.30
N GLU A 25 -12.22 -8.06 24.24
CA GLU A 25 -13.35 -8.95 23.95
C GLU A 25 -14.55 -8.17 23.38
N ALA A 26 -14.86 -7.01 23.96
CA ALA A 26 -15.94 -6.16 23.48
C ALA A 26 -15.66 -5.60 22.07
N LEU A 27 -14.44 -5.14 21.80
CA LEU A 27 -14.01 -4.70 20.47
C LEU A 27 -14.02 -5.86 19.46
N ALA A 28 -13.62 -7.07 19.88
CA ALA A 28 -13.65 -8.26 19.05
C ALA A 28 -15.07 -8.66 18.63
N ALA A 29 -16.05 -8.44 19.50
CA ALA A 29 -17.47 -8.67 19.28
C ALA A 29 -18.20 -7.50 18.58
N HIS A 30 -17.52 -6.36 18.37
CA HIS A 30 -18.16 -5.18 17.80
C HIS A 30 -18.60 -5.42 16.34
N PRO A 31 -19.87 -5.13 15.95
CA PRO A 31 -20.39 -5.43 14.61
C PRO A 31 -19.63 -4.70 13.48
N GLY A 32 -19.13 -3.48 13.75
CA GLY A 32 -18.31 -2.73 12.80
C GLY A 32 -16.92 -3.32 12.54
N ARG A 33 -16.43 -4.25 13.39
CA ARG A 33 -15.09 -4.82 13.28
C ARG A 33 -14.88 -5.57 11.98
N LEU A 34 -15.86 -6.41 11.60
CA LEU A 34 -15.75 -7.24 10.41
C LEU A 34 -15.61 -6.36 9.16
N TYR A 35 -16.51 -5.37 8.99
CA TYR A 35 -16.45 -4.39 7.91
C TYR A 35 -15.11 -3.65 7.88
N HIS A 36 -14.69 -3.11 9.03
CA HIS A 36 -13.40 -2.41 9.14
C HIS A 36 -12.23 -3.31 8.70
N SER A 37 -12.18 -4.55 9.19
CA SER A 37 -11.08 -5.48 8.92
C SER A 37 -10.99 -5.86 7.44
N GLU A 38 -12.12 -6.06 6.77
CA GLU A 38 -12.17 -6.37 5.34
C GLU A 38 -11.81 -5.15 4.49
N MET A 39 -12.26 -3.94 4.87
CA MET A 39 -11.84 -2.70 4.22
C MET A 39 -10.33 -2.45 4.34
N VAL A 40 -9.76 -2.65 5.53
CA VAL A 40 -8.31 -2.53 5.75
C VAL A 40 -7.56 -3.53 4.88
N ARG A 41 -8.05 -4.78 4.77
CA ARG A 41 -7.45 -5.81 3.92
C ARG A 41 -7.45 -5.41 2.45
N ILE A 42 -8.59 -4.95 1.92
CA ILE A 42 -8.69 -4.46 0.53
C ILE A 42 -7.74 -3.28 0.32
N LYS A 43 -7.78 -2.25 1.19
CA LYS A 43 -6.88 -1.08 1.10
C LYS A 43 -5.41 -1.48 1.10
N LYS A 44 -5.00 -2.43 1.95
CA LYS A 44 -3.63 -2.97 1.95
C LYS A 44 -3.32 -3.68 0.63
N GLY A 45 -4.23 -4.49 0.11
CA GLY A 45 -4.09 -5.15 -1.20
C GLY A 45 -3.90 -4.15 -2.35
N VAL A 46 -4.71 -3.08 -2.37
CA VAL A 46 -4.57 -1.99 -3.36
C VAL A 46 -3.19 -1.36 -3.27
N LYS A 47 -2.73 -0.97 -2.07
CA LYS A 47 -1.38 -0.40 -1.87
C LYS A 47 -0.25 -1.32 -2.34
N VAL A 48 -0.35 -2.62 -2.05
CA VAL A 48 0.64 -3.62 -2.50
C VAL A 48 0.67 -3.71 -4.02
N PHE A 49 -0.50 -3.73 -4.67
CA PHE A 49 -0.58 -3.75 -6.12
C PHE A 49 -0.08 -2.45 -6.75
N ASP A 50 -0.47 -1.30 -6.21
CA ASP A 50 0.00 0.02 -6.66
C ASP A 50 1.53 0.08 -6.60
N ARG A 51 2.13 -0.30 -5.47
CA ARG A 51 3.58 -0.34 -5.31
C ARG A 51 4.25 -1.29 -6.29
N ALA A 52 3.71 -2.50 -6.49
CA ALA A 52 4.27 -3.46 -7.43
C ALA A 52 4.24 -2.93 -8.88
N THR A 53 3.18 -2.23 -9.27
CA THR A 53 3.11 -1.59 -10.61
C THR A 53 4.05 -0.39 -10.74
N GLU A 54 4.23 0.41 -9.68
CA GLU A 54 5.20 1.51 -9.67
C GLU A 54 6.63 1.00 -9.84
N GLU A 55 7.01 -0.04 -9.09
CA GLU A 55 8.32 -0.67 -9.20
C GLU A 55 8.55 -1.29 -10.59
N LEU A 56 7.51 -1.86 -11.21
CA LEU A 56 7.58 -2.31 -12.60
C LEU A 56 7.84 -1.14 -13.56
N THR A 57 7.10 -0.04 -13.43
CA THR A 57 7.28 1.17 -14.25
C THR A 57 8.66 1.79 -14.04
N GLU A 58 9.17 1.82 -12.81
CA GLU A 58 10.52 2.30 -12.48
C GLU A 58 11.59 1.51 -13.24
N VAL A 59 11.46 0.17 -13.28
CA VAL A 59 12.39 -0.72 -13.99
C VAL A 59 12.26 -0.57 -15.51
N ILE A 60 11.03 -0.47 -16.05
CA ILE A 60 10.80 -0.17 -17.48
C ILE A 60 11.49 1.14 -17.86
N ASN A 61 11.34 2.19 -17.05
CA ASN A 61 11.97 3.49 -17.30
C ASN A 61 13.49 3.44 -17.15
N ALA A 62 14.02 2.64 -16.22
CA ALA A 62 15.46 2.40 -16.12
C ALA A 62 15.99 1.70 -17.37
N TYR A 63 15.25 0.72 -17.89
CA TYR A 63 15.60 0.01 -19.11
C TYR A 63 15.62 0.94 -20.32
N LYS A 64 14.57 1.75 -20.52
CA LYS A 64 14.52 2.77 -21.59
C LYS A 64 15.69 3.74 -21.52
N ARG A 65 16.02 4.27 -20.32
CA ARG A 65 17.17 5.17 -20.12
C ARG A 65 18.51 4.54 -20.47
N GLU A 66 18.67 3.22 -20.33
CA GLU A 66 19.90 2.55 -20.73
C GLU A 66 19.96 2.32 -22.24
N LEU A 67 18.84 1.99 -22.87
CA LEU A 67 18.76 1.91 -24.33
C LEU A 67 18.92 3.28 -25.01
N ASP A 68 18.48 4.37 -24.37
CA ASP A 68 18.70 5.74 -24.87
C ASP A 68 20.19 6.12 -24.90
N LYS A 69 20.99 5.57 -23.96
CA LYS A 69 22.44 5.79 -23.92
C LYS A 69 23.18 4.92 -24.93
N GLU A 70 22.74 3.69 -25.06
CA GLU A 70 23.37 2.63 -25.83
C GLU A 70 22.27 1.95 -26.65
N SER A 71 22.04 2.43 -27.88
CA SER A 71 20.96 1.93 -28.74
C SER A 71 21.03 0.41 -29.00
N ILE A 72 22.21 -0.20 -28.80
CA ILE A 72 22.45 -1.64 -28.90
C ILE A 72 23.32 -2.07 -27.72
N PRO A 73 22.90 -3.09 -26.93
CA PRO A 73 23.73 -3.71 -25.91
C PRO A 73 25.08 -4.16 -26.48
N THR A 74 26.17 -3.75 -25.83
CA THR A 74 27.53 -4.18 -26.18
C THR A 74 28.02 -5.20 -25.17
N ARG A 75 29.10 -5.92 -25.47
CA ARG A 75 29.74 -6.83 -24.50
C ARG A 75 30.09 -6.14 -23.18
N ARG A 76 30.37 -4.83 -23.20
CA ARG A 76 30.68 -4.03 -22.00
C ARG A 76 29.44 -3.74 -21.16
N THR A 77 28.27 -3.61 -21.79
CA THR A 77 27.00 -3.27 -21.13
C THR A 77 26.10 -4.48 -20.89
N GLN A 78 26.43 -5.65 -21.44
CA GLN A 78 25.63 -6.88 -21.35
C GLN A 78 25.21 -7.23 -19.91
N SER A 79 26.15 -7.21 -18.96
CA SER A 79 25.83 -7.54 -17.56
C SER A 79 24.80 -6.60 -16.92
N ARG A 80 24.71 -5.35 -17.39
CA ARG A 80 23.71 -4.38 -16.93
C ARG A 80 22.34 -4.70 -17.54
N PHE A 81 22.30 -5.07 -18.82
CA PHE A 81 21.07 -5.51 -19.48
C PHE A 81 20.58 -6.85 -18.90
N ASP A 82 21.45 -7.81 -18.63
CA ASP A 82 21.09 -9.08 -17.97
C ASP A 82 20.45 -8.84 -16.58
N LEU A 83 20.99 -7.88 -15.83
CA LEU A 83 20.41 -7.47 -14.54
C LEU A 83 19.04 -6.81 -14.72
N LEU A 84 18.90 -5.93 -15.72
CA LEU A 84 17.63 -5.27 -16.02
C LEU A 84 16.58 -6.27 -16.50
N ASP A 85 16.94 -7.25 -17.34
CA ASP A 85 16.07 -8.34 -17.78
C ASP A 85 15.56 -9.16 -16.60
N THR A 86 16.48 -9.61 -15.75
CA THR A 86 16.14 -10.37 -14.54
C THR A 86 15.21 -9.58 -13.63
N THR A 87 15.53 -8.30 -13.42
CA THR A 87 14.73 -7.40 -12.58
C THR A 87 13.34 -7.18 -13.18
N LEU A 88 13.25 -6.99 -14.50
CA LEU A 88 11.99 -6.77 -15.20
C LEU A 88 11.10 -8.01 -15.13
N CYS A 89 11.63 -9.20 -15.40
CA CYS A 89 10.94 -10.48 -15.21
C CYS A 89 10.37 -10.62 -13.78
N MET A 90 11.20 -10.35 -12.77
CA MET A 90 10.79 -10.39 -11.37
C MET A 90 9.66 -9.40 -11.09
N ARG A 91 9.75 -8.15 -11.58
CA ARG A 91 8.70 -7.13 -11.36
C ARG A 91 7.39 -7.47 -12.08
N VAL A 92 7.44 -8.04 -13.28
CA VAL A 92 6.24 -8.54 -13.98
C VAL A 92 5.56 -9.65 -13.17
N MET A 93 6.34 -10.60 -12.65
CA MET A 93 5.83 -11.66 -11.79
C MET A 93 5.19 -11.08 -10.51
N MET A 94 5.89 -10.19 -9.81
CA MET A 94 5.39 -9.55 -8.59
C MET A 94 4.10 -8.76 -8.83
N ALA A 95 4.03 -7.98 -9.90
CA ALA A 95 2.84 -7.21 -10.26
C ALA A 95 1.65 -8.14 -10.58
N SER A 96 1.88 -9.26 -11.28
CA SER A 96 0.86 -10.26 -11.59
C SER A 96 0.35 -10.97 -10.33
N VAL A 97 1.25 -11.33 -9.40
CA VAL A 97 0.90 -11.92 -8.10
C VAL A 97 0.10 -10.96 -7.23
N ALA A 98 0.51 -9.69 -7.19
CA ALA A 98 -0.19 -8.65 -6.44
C ALA A 98 -1.60 -8.40 -7.02
N ALA A 99 -1.75 -8.39 -8.35
CA ALA A 99 -3.04 -8.30 -9.03
C ALA A 99 -3.98 -9.45 -8.63
N MET A 100 -3.49 -10.69 -8.63
CA MET A 100 -4.26 -11.87 -8.21
C MET A 100 -4.65 -11.82 -6.73
N SER A 101 -3.70 -11.43 -5.87
CA SER A 101 -3.94 -11.29 -4.43
C SER A 101 -5.05 -10.26 -4.15
N LEU A 102 -5.06 -9.15 -4.88
CA LEU A 102 -6.11 -8.14 -4.78
C LEU A 102 -7.49 -8.70 -5.17
N VAL A 103 -7.57 -9.45 -6.28
CA VAL A 103 -8.80 -10.13 -6.70
C VAL A 103 -9.30 -11.10 -5.61
N ASP A 104 -8.40 -11.85 -4.99
CA ASP A 104 -8.74 -12.79 -3.92
C ASP A 104 -9.20 -12.09 -2.65
N TYR A 105 -8.61 -10.95 -2.30
CA TYR A 105 -9.10 -10.12 -1.20
C TYR A 105 -10.52 -9.63 -1.45
N SER A 106 -10.82 -9.06 -2.62
CA SER A 106 -12.18 -8.60 -2.93
C SER A 106 -13.20 -9.75 -2.92
N ARG A 107 -12.85 -10.91 -3.49
CA ARG A 107 -13.71 -12.12 -3.47
C ARG A 107 -13.93 -12.64 -2.06
N ARG A 108 -12.89 -12.64 -1.22
CA ARG A 108 -12.98 -13.08 0.17
C ARG A 108 -13.86 -12.12 0.97
N SER A 109 -13.70 -10.81 0.81
CA SER A 109 -14.56 -9.83 1.48
C SER A 109 -16.02 -10.00 1.09
N ARG A 110 -16.34 -10.27 -0.19
CA ARG A 110 -17.71 -10.61 -0.61
C ARG A 110 -18.28 -11.85 0.08
N ARG A 111 -17.46 -12.87 0.38
CA ARG A 111 -17.90 -14.08 1.09
C ARG A 111 -18.06 -13.85 2.59
N ASN A 112 -17.21 -13.02 3.18
CA ASN A 112 -17.17 -12.80 4.62
C ASN A 112 -18.22 -11.79 5.09
N LEU A 113 -18.53 -10.79 4.27
CA LEU A 113 -19.50 -9.76 4.61
C LEU A 113 -20.93 -10.20 4.26
N PRO A 114 -21.95 -9.58 4.90
CA PRO A 114 -23.31 -9.62 4.40
C PRO A 114 -23.39 -9.21 2.93
N GLU A 115 -24.54 -9.49 2.30
CA GLU A 115 -24.71 -9.28 0.86
C GLU A 115 -24.25 -7.88 0.44
N ILE A 116 -23.27 -7.85 -0.49
CA ILE A 116 -22.77 -6.60 -1.09
C ILE A 116 -23.57 -6.38 -2.38
N PRO A 117 -24.42 -5.34 -2.46
CA PRO A 117 -25.26 -5.09 -3.62
C PRO A 117 -24.43 -4.91 -4.90
N ASN A 118 -24.91 -5.46 -6.01
CA ASN A 118 -24.32 -5.31 -7.35
C ASN A 118 -22.86 -5.77 -7.49
N PHE A 119 -22.31 -6.54 -6.55
CA PHE A 119 -20.92 -7.02 -6.62
C PHE A 119 -20.63 -7.81 -7.90
N HIS A 120 -21.52 -8.73 -8.25
CA HIS A 120 -21.34 -9.54 -9.46
C HIS A 120 -21.48 -8.70 -10.73
N ASP A 121 -22.41 -7.75 -10.74
CA ASP A 121 -22.66 -6.87 -11.90
C ASP A 121 -21.49 -5.92 -12.13
N MET A 122 -20.99 -5.25 -11.09
CA MET A 122 -19.84 -4.37 -11.21
C MET A 122 -18.59 -5.14 -11.65
N ARG A 123 -18.36 -6.32 -11.06
CA ARG A 123 -17.26 -7.20 -11.48
C ARG A 123 -17.41 -7.59 -12.96
N LYS A 124 -18.61 -7.97 -13.38
CA LYS A 124 -18.89 -8.37 -14.76
C LYS A 124 -18.71 -7.19 -15.71
N GLN A 125 -19.22 -6.01 -15.37
CA GLN A 125 -19.10 -4.80 -16.17
C GLN A 125 -17.64 -4.41 -16.44
N LEU A 126 -16.76 -4.54 -15.44
CA LEU A 126 -15.37 -4.08 -15.57
C LEU A 126 -14.42 -5.14 -16.14
N PHE A 127 -14.67 -6.42 -15.84
CA PHE A 127 -13.71 -7.49 -16.10
C PHE A 127 -14.24 -8.62 -16.98
N SER A 128 -15.55 -8.76 -17.18
CA SER A 128 -16.08 -9.82 -18.04
C SER A 128 -15.78 -9.54 -19.49
N GLY A 129 -15.15 -10.51 -20.16
CA GLY A 129 -14.74 -10.34 -21.55
C GLY A 129 -13.65 -9.28 -21.72
N ASP A 130 -12.90 -8.95 -20.66
CA ASP A 130 -11.73 -8.08 -20.69
C ASP A 130 -10.46 -8.92 -20.88
N PRO A 131 -9.94 -9.08 -22.11
CA PRO A 131 -8.84 -10.01 -22.35
C PRO A 131 -7.54 -9.65 -21.60
N PRO A 132 -7.16 -8.37 -21.41
CA PRO A 132 -6.07 -7.98 -20.52
C PRO A 132 -6.20 -8.46 -19.07
N HIS A 133 -7.43 -8.47 -18.52
CA HIS A 133 -7.67 -8.96 -17.15
C HIS A 133 -7.34 -10.45 -17.05
N GLU A 134 -7.92 -11.28 -17.92
CA GLU A 134 -7.67 -12.72 -17.94
C GLU A 134 -6.20 -13.04 -18.19
N PHE A 135 -5.57 -12.30 -19.12
CA PHE A 135 -4.15 -12.46 -19.41
C PHE A 135 -3.27 -12.18 -18.19
N ILE A 136 -3.47 -11.07 -17.46
CA ILE A 136 -2.67 -10.76 -16.26
C ILE A 136 -2.84 -11.84 -15.19
N GLN A 137 -4.05 -12.39 -15.02
CA GLN A 137 -4.28 -13.48 -14.07
C GLN A 137 -3.51 -14.74 -14.46
N ASP A 138 -3.54 -15.12 -15.73
CA ASP A 138 -2.85 -16.31 -16.21
C ASP A 138 -1.34 -16.10 -16.33
N LEU A 139 -0.88 -14.85 -16.54
CA LEU A 139 0.54 -14.48 -16.59
C LEU A 139 1.23 -14.81 -15.26
N ARG A 140 0.53 -14.66 -14.13
CA ARG A 140 1.02 -15.13 -12.82
C ARG A 140 1.28 -16.64 -12.84
N ASN A 141 0.41 -17.43 -13.44
CA ASN A 141 0.56 -18.89 -13.48
C ASN A 141 1.69 -19.30 -14.40
N TYR A 142 1.79 -18.67 -15.57
CA TYR A 142 2.93 -18.82 -16.48
C TYR A 142 4.25 -18.54 -15.75
N ALA A 143 4.37 -17.35 -15.15
CA ALA A 143 5.59 -16.91 -14.46
C ALA A 143 5.96 -17.77 -13.23
N ALA A 144 4.97 -18.34 -12.54
CA ALA A 144 5.21 -19.15 -11.34
C ALA A 144 5.48 -20.63 -11.62
N HIS A 145 5.02 -21.16 -12.75
CA HIS A 145 4.97 -22.61 -12.98
C HIS A 145 5.59 -23.07 -14.31
N TYR A 146 5.89 -22.17 -15.24
CA TYR A 146 6.41 -22.52 -16.55
C TYR A 146 7.73 -21.82 -16.87
N ASP A 147 7.71 -20.50 -17.09
CA ASP A 147 8.89 -19.73 -17.46
C ASP A 147 8.69 -18.25 -17.13
N LEU A 148 9.76 -17.46 -17.12
CA LEU A 148 9.69 -16.01 -16.96
C LEU A 148 9.34 -15.33 -18.28
N PRO A 149 8.48 -14.29 -18.26
CA PRO A 149 8.17 -13.52 -19.46
C PRO A 149 9.41 -12.73 -19.89
N THR A 150 10.08 -13.18 -20.94
CA THR A 150 11.29 -12.54 -21.46
C THR A 150 10.93 -11.18 -22.09
N PRO A 151 11.51 -10.07 -21.61
CA PRO A 151 11.27 -8.77 -22.22
C PRO A 151 11.97 -8.68 -23.58
N GLU A 152 11.30 -8.07 -24.52
CA GLU A 152 11.80 -7.69 -25.83
C GLU A 152 11.68 -6.17 -25.97
N TRP A 153 12.56 -5.57 -26.77
CA TRP A 153 12.53 -4.14 -27.02
C TRP A 153 12.77 -3.82 -28.48
N GLU A 154 12.30 -2.65 -28.90
CA GLU A 154 12.59 -2.10 -30.21
C GLU A 154 12.65 -0.57 -30.15
N ILE A 155 13.40 0.02 -31.08
CA ILE A 155 13.46 1.47 -31.27
C ILE A 155 12.63 1.80 -32.52
N ARG A 156 11.54 2.55 -32.35
CA ARG A 156 10.72 3.04 -33.45
C ARG A 156 11.01 4.52 -33.71
N GLY A 157 11.30 4.86 -34.96
CA GLY A 157 11.35 6.25 -35.40
C GLY A 157 9.94 6.76 -35.73
N ILE A 158 9.46 7.76 -34.98
CA ILE A 158 8.24 8.50 -35.25
C ILE A 158 8.65 9.76 -36.03
N TRP A 159 8.13 9.91 -37.25
CA TRP A 159 8.34 11.10 -38.06
C TRP A 159 7.21 12.08 -37.82
N HIS A 160 7.54 13.27 -37.30
CA HIS A 160 6.59 14.38 -37.19
C HIS A 160 6.70 15.25 -38.44
N ASN A 161 5.55 15.58 -39.05
CA ASN A 161 5.49 16.47 -40.22
C ASN A 161 5.61 17.96 -39.85
N ASP A 162 6.10 18.27 -38.65
CA ASP A 162 6.32 19.62 -38.14
C ASP A 162 7.78 19.82 -37.69
N ALA A 163 8.06 20.96 -37.06
CA ALA A 163 9.42 21.33 -36.63
C ALA A 163 10.05 20.35 -35.61
N ARG A 164 9.30 19.37 -35.07
CA ARG A 164 9.80 18.37 -34.11
C ARG A 164 10.66 17.28 -34.76
N GLY A 165 10.63 17.13 -36.08
CA GLY A 165 11.51 16.20 -36.81
C GLY A 165 11.26 14.73 -36.47
N LYS A 166 12.34 13.93 -36.35
CA LYS A 166 12.28 12.50 -36.01
C LYS A 166 12.39 12.33 -34.49
N GLU A 167 11.39 11.72 -33.88
CA GLU A 167 11.40 11.27 -32.48
C GLU A 167 11.69 9.77 -32.44
N GLU A 168 12.62 9.33 -31.61
CA GLU A 168 12.85 7.90 -31.38
C GLU A 168 12.12 7.47 -30.11
N LYS A 169 11.30 6.42 -30.22
CA LYS A 169 10.56 5.85 -29.11
C LYS A 169 11.00 4.42 -28.86
N ILE A 170 11.31 4.12 -27.61
CA ILE A 170 11.68 2.79 -27.16
C ILE A 170 10.45 2.08 -26.62
N ASP A 171 10.04 1.01 -27.29
CA ASP A 171 8.92 0.17 -26.89
C ASP A 171 9.44 -1.10 -26.23
N LEU A 172 9.02 -1.36 -24.99
CA LEU A 172 9.29 -2.58 -24.22
C LEU A 172 8.04 -3.45 -24.18
N PHE A 173 8.16 -4.69 -24.63
CA PHE A 173 7.04 -5.61 -24.78
C PHE A 173 7.44 -7.05 -24.46
N ILE A 174 6.44 -7.93 -24.35
CA ILE A 174 6.66 -9.39 -24.38
C ILE A 174 6.09 -9.91 -25.70
N GLY A 175 6.87 -10.72 -26.42
CA GLY A 175 6.41 -11.42 -27.62
C GLY A 175 5.44 -12.56 -27.28
N SER A 176 4.32 -12.65 -27.99
CA SER A 176 3.31 -13.68 -27.71
C SER A 176 3.70 -15.07 -28.20
N LYS A 177 4.65 -15.19 -29.14
CA LYS A 177 5.07 -16.49 -29.72
C LYS A 177 5.55 -17.46 -28.64
N LYS A 178 6.52 -17.05 -27.81
CA LYS A 178 7.04 -17.86 -26.72
C LYS A 178 5.98 -18.12 -25.64
N LEU A 179 5.18 -17.10 -25.31
CA LEU A 179 4.09 -17.26 -24.34
C LEU A 179 3.10 -18.34 -24.80
N LEU A 180 2.75 -18.40 -26.08
CA LEU A 180 1.80 -19.37 -26.64
C LEU A 180 2.28 -20.84 -26.59
N GLU A 181 3.55 -21.09 -26.26
CA GLU A 181 4.06 -22.46 -26.01
C GLU A 181 3.50 -23.06 -24.71
N PHE A 182 3.08 -22.22 -23.76
CA PHE A 182 2.41 -22.68 -22.55
C PHE A 182 0.97 -23.11 -22.85
N ASN A 183 0.64 -24.38 -22.63
CA ASN A 183 -0.66 -24.93 -23.03
C ASN A 183 -1.81 -24.60 -22.07
N ASP A 184 -1.51 -24.16 -20.84
CA ASP A 184 -2.53 -23.95 -19.80
C ASP A 184 -3.08 -22.51 -19.74
N TRP A 185 -2.89 -21.71 -20.80
CA TRP A 185 -3.63 -20.45 -20.95
C TRP A 185 -5.13 -20.73 -21.02
N LYS A 186 -5.93 -19.96 -20.26
CA LYS A 186 -7.38 -20.00 -20.46
C LYS A 186 -7.74 -19.55 -21.88
N PRO A 187 -8.90 -19.96 -22.42
CA PRO A 187 -9.30 -19.60 -23.78
C PRO A 187 -9.27 -18.10 -24.08
N ALA A 188 -9.66 -17.25 -23.12
CA ALA A 188 -9.61 -15.79 -23.27
C ALA A 188 -8.19 -15.24 -23.37
N SER A 189 -7.28 -15.69 -22.50
CA SER A 189 -5.86 -15.31 -22.50
C SER A 189 -5.15 -15.80 -23.76
N ARG A 190 -5.46 -17.02 -24.22
CA ARG A 190 -4.93 -17.56 -25.47
C ARG A 190 -5.42 -16.76 -26.69
N ALA A 191 -6.70 -16.39 -26.71
CA ALA A 191 -7.26 -15.53 -27.76
C ALA A 191 -6.64 -14.12 -27.74
N PHE A 192 -6.36 -13.58 -26.55
CA PHE A 192 -5.62 -12.33 -26.39
C PHE A 192 -4.22 -12.42 -26.99
N LEU A 193 -3.45 -13.44 -26.60
CA LEU A 193 -2.10 -13.68 -27.10
C LEU A 193 -2.06 -13.88 -28.62
N SER A 194 -3.04 -14.59 -29.18
CA SER A 194 -3.11 -14.86 -30.62
C SER A 194 -3.43 -13.60 -31.44
N ARG A 195 -4.08 -12.59 -30.84
CA ARG A 195 -4.43 -11.31 -31.50
C ARG A 195 -3.36 -10.24 -31.31
N ASN A 196 -2.45 -10.42 -30.37
CA ASN A 196 -1.43 -9.44 -30.03
C ASN A 196 -0.06 -10.09 -30.17
N GLU A 197 0.66 -9.80 -31.25
CA GLU A 197 2.04 -10.28 -31.40
C GLU A 197 2.96 -9.71 -30.32
N ARG A 198 2.68 -8.48 -29.88
CA ARG A 198 3.46 -7.73 -28.90
C ARG A 198 2.57 -7.19 -27.79
N ILE A 199 2.96 -7.45 -26.55
CA ILE A 199 2.22 -7.01 -25.36
C ILE A 199 3.06 -5.97 -24.63
N GLY A 200 2.65 -4.71 -24.72
CA GLY A 200 3.28 -3.61 -23.98
C GLY A 200 3.04 -3.75 -22.48
N LEU A 201 4.13 -3.94 -21.72
CA LEU A 201 4.08 -4.19 -20.27
C LEU A 201 3.52 -3.00 -19.50
N GLU A 202 3.98 -1.80 -19.83
CA GLU A 202 3.53 -0.57 -19.17
C GLU A 202 2.04 -0.34 -19.40
N ASP A 203 1.58 -0.51 -20.64
CA ASP A 203 0.20 -0.25 -21.04
C ASP A 203 -0.77 -1.23 -20.37
N ILE A 204 -0.45 -2.53 -20.36
CA ILE A 204 -1.36 -3.55 -19.85
C ILE A 204 -1.54 -3.43 -18.33
N PHE A 205 -0.46 -3.23 -17.58
CA PHE A 205 -0.52 -3.05 -16.13
C PHE A 205 -1.14 -1.70 -15.75
N SER A 206 -0.88 -0.62 -16.49
CA SER A 206 -1.49 0.69 -16.24
C SER A 206 -3.00 0.69 -16.50
N GLN A 207 -3.45 0.00 -17.55
CA GLN A 207 -4.89 -0.19 -17.81
C GLN A 207 -5.54 -1.01 -16.70
N TYR A 208 -4.93 -2.12 -16.31
CA TYR A 208 -5.45 -2.96 -15.23
C TYR A 208 -5.46 -2.25 -13.88
N LYS A 209 -4.42 -1.46 -13.56
CA LYS A 209 -4.33 -0.61 -12.36
C LYS A 209 -5.54 0.31 -12.26
N ARG A 210 -5.85 1.04 -13.34
CA ARG A 210 -7.01 1.95 -13.38
C ARG A 210 -8.34 1.23 -13.14
N LYS A 211 -8.58 0.10 -13.81
CA LYS A 211 -9.82 -0.69 -13.62
C LYS A 211 -9.93 -1.25 -12.21
N SER A 212 -8.83 -1.77 -11.67
CA SER A 212 -8.78 -2.33 -10.32
C SER A 212 -8.97 -1.26 -9.25
N ALA A 213 -8.36 -0.08 -9.42
CA ALA A 213 -8.56 1.05 -8.53
C ALA A 213 -10.04 1.49 -8.52
N TYR A 214 -10.64 1.63 -9.71
CA TYR A 214 -12.06 1.99 -9.83
C TYR A 214 -12.97 0.96 -9.14
N PHE A 215 -12.78 -0.34 -9.42
CA PHE A 215 -13.55 -1.41 -8.78
C PHE A 215 -13.40 -1.40 -7.26
N ASN A 216 -12.18 -1.28 -6.74
CA ASN A 216 -11.95 -1.33 -5.29
C ASN A 216 -12.42 -0.06 -4.59
N GLN A 217 -12.34 1.11 -5.22
CA GLN A 217 -12.93 2.33 -4.69
C GLN A 217 -14.45 2.21 -4.57
N TRP A 218 -15.11 1.69 -5.62
CA TRP A 218 -16.53 1.37 -5.59
C TRP A 218 -16.87 0.34 -4.49
N LEU A 219 -16.10 -0.75 -4.40
CA LEU A 219 -16.34 -1.79 -3.41
C LEU A 219 -16.23 -1.23 -1.98
N LEU A 220 -15.20 -0.43 -1.71
CA LEU A 220 -15.00 0.19 -0.41
C LEU A 220 -16.14 1.16 -0.06
N SER A 221 -16.67 1.92 -1.02
CA SER A 221 -17.79 2.83 -0.75
C SER A 221 -19.09 2.08 -0.46
N VAL A 222 -19.35 0.96 -1.16
CA VAL A 222 -20.50 0.10 -0.86
C VAL A 222 -20.35 -0.55 0.52
N ILE A 223 -19.18 -1.10 0.85
CA ILE A 223 -18.93 -1.69 2.18
C ILE A 223 -19.12 -0.67 3.30
N GLU A 224 -18.62 0.56 3.12
CA GLU A 224 -18.82 1.65 4.08
C GLU A 224 -20.30 1.98 4.28
N LYS A 225 -21.06 2.06 3.18
CA LYS A 225 -22.50 2.34 3.20
C LYS A 225 -23.29 1.23 3.91
N GLU A 226 -23.01 -0.03 3.59
CA GLU A 226 -23.68 -1.19 4.22
C GLU A 226 -23.35 -1.31 5.71
N ALA A 227 -22.14 -0.93 6.11
CA ALA A 227 -21.75 -0.95 7.52
C ALA A 227 -22.45 0.14 8.34
N GLY A 228 -22.79 1.28 7.72
CA GLY A 228 -23.50 2.39 8.34
C GLY A 228 -22.78 2.95 9.57
N GLU A 229 -23.52 3.26 10.63
CA GLU A 229 -22.97 3.83 11.86
C GLU A 229 -22.05 2.85 12.62
N ASN A 230 -22.22 1.54 12.43
CA ASN A 230 -21.45 0.53 13.15
C ASN A 230 -19.94 0.63 12.85
N ILE A 231 -19.55 0.94 11.61
CA ILE A 231 -18.12 1.07 11.28
C ILE A 231 -17.52 2.36 11.83
N GLN A 232 -18.31 3.43 11.90
CA GLN A 232 -17.89 4.71 12.44
C GLN A 232 -17.67 4.59 13.95
N ASP A 233 -18.63 4.00 14.67
CA ASP A 233 -18.52 3.74 16.10
C ASP A 233 -17.32 2.82 16.42
N TYR A 234 -17.11 1.78 15.61
CA TYR A 234 -15.94 0.91 15.75
C TYR A 234 -14.62 1.66 15.58
N ARG A 235 -14.50 2.46 14.51
CA ARG A 235 -13.27 3.23 14.22
C ARG A 235 -12.99 4.23 15.33
N ARG A 236 -14.00 4.98 15.77
CA ARG A 236 -13.89 5.89 16.92
C ARG A 236 -13.40 5.16 18.17
N SER A 237 -13.98 3.99 18.46
CA SER A 237 -13.58 3.19 19.62
C SER A 237 -12.12 2.72 19.52
N VAL A 238 -11.69 2.26 18.34
CA VAL A 238 -10.29 1.87 18.10
C VAL A 238 -9.34 3.06 18.19
N GLU A 239 -9.71 4.23 17.66
CA GLU A 239 -8.89 5.45 17.75
C GLU A 239 -8.66 5.88 19.20
N ILE A 240 -9.69 5.81 20.06
CA ILE A 240 -9.56 6.08 21.49
C ILE A 240 -8.58 5.07 22.13
N VAL A 241 -8.70 3.78 21.82
CA VAL A 241 -7.77 2.76 22.34
C VAL A 241 -6.33 2.99 21.88
N GLU A 242 -6.12 3.32 20.60
CA GLU A 242 -4.78 3.63 20.09
C GLU A 242 -4.21 4.89 20.73
N ARG A 243 -5.05 5.90 21.03
CA ARG A 243 -4.65 7.08 21.79
C ARG A 243 -4.21 6.73 23.21
N GLU A 244 -4.98 5.93 23.95
CA GLU A 244 -4.58 5.49 25.30
C GLU A 244 -3.30 4.63 25.27
N ARG A 245 -3.14 3.79 24.24
CA ARG A 245 -1.91 3.03 24.03
C ARG A 245 -0.71 3.92 23.80
N TRP A 246 -0.85 4.95 22.98
CA TRP A 246 0.21 5.94 22.78
C TRP A 246 0.49 6.71 24.07
N ARG A 247 -0.55 7.18 24.77
CA ARG A 247 -0.43 7.86 26.07
C ARG A 247 0.40 7.05 27.06
N CYS A 248 0.11 5.75 27.17
CA CYS A 248 0.87 4.83 28.03
C CYS A 248 2.36 4.75 27.66
N ARG A 249 2.69 4.68 26.36
CA ARG A 249 4.10 4.71 25.90
C ARG A 249 4.79 6.03 26.27
N LEU A 250 4.10 7.16 26.12
CA LEU A 250 4.64 8.47 26.49
C LEU A 250 4.85 8.59 28.00
N ILE A 251 3.91 8.13 28.83
CA ILE A 251 4.07 8.06 30.29
C ILE A 251 5.32 7.27 30.65
N LEU A 252 5.50 6.08 30.04
CA LEU A 252 6.69 5.25 30.28
C LEU A 252 7.97 5.96 29.85
N ALA A 253 7.99 6.62 28.67
CA ALA A 253 9.14 7.39 28.21
C ALA A 253 9.47 8.56 29.16
N ILE A 254 8.47 9.34 29.58
CA ILE A 254 8.62 10.45 30.54
C ILE A 254 9.12 9.95 31.88
N SER A 255 8.60 8.82 32.38
CA SER A 255 9.01 8.26 33.67
C SER A 255 10.48 7.87 33.73
N ARG A 256 11.10 7.51 32.59
CA ARG A 256 12.52 7.15 32.45
C ARG A 256 13.46 8.36 32.45
N ILE A 257 12.94 9.58 32.33
CA ILE A 257 13.76 10.79 32.37
C ILE A 257 14.17 11.05 33.82
N GLU A 258 15.46 10.91 34.10
CA GLU A 258 16.07 11.30 35.38
C GLU A 258 16.29 12.82 35.43
N PRO A 259 16.04 13.50 36.57
CA PRO A 259 16.12 14.97 36.66
C PRO A 259 17.52 15.51 36.29
N LYS A 260 18.56 14.92 36.87
CA LYS A 260 19.92 15.49 36.81
C LYS A 260 20.58 15.39 35.43
N ASP A 261 20.18 14.40 34.63
CA ASP A 261 20.74 14.10 33.30
C ASP A 261 19.64 13.84 32.26
N ALA A 262 18.55 14.62 32.31
CA ALA A 262 17.40 14.50 31.39
C ALA A 262 17.83 14.55 29.91
N ASP A 263 18.11 13.39 29.34
CA ASP A 263 18.26 13.14 27.92
C ASP A 263 16.86 12.91 27.34
N ILE A 264 16.16 14.02 27.12
CA ILE A 264 14.79 14.02 26.58
C ILE A 264 14.77 13.33 25.22
N LEU A 265 15.74 13.64 24.35
CA LEU A 265 15.81 13.02 23.03
C LEU A 265 16.10 11.52 23.13
N GLY A 266 16.96 11.10 24.06
CA GLY A 266 17.19 9.69 24.36
C GLY A 266 15.91 8.97 24.79
N ALA A 267 15.11 9.57 25.67
CA ALA A 267 13.86 8.98 26.17
C ALA A 267 12.81 8.77 25.06
N PHE A 268 12.81 9.61 24.02
CA PHE A 268 11.85 9.54 22.91
C PHE A 268 12.46 9.04 21.59
N ARG A 269 13.71 8.58 21.57
CA ARG A 269 14.39 8.18 20.33
C ARG A 269 13.65 7.09 19.56
N GLU A 270 13.09 6.11 20.27
CA GLU A 270 12.30 5.02 19.68
C GLU A 270 10.93 5.45 19.14
N HIS A 271 10.51 6.67 19.47
CA HIS A 271 9.23 7.26 19.12
C HIS A 271 9.32 8.27 17.98
N LEU A 272 10.53 8.60 17.53
CA LEU A 272 10.80 9.62 16.52
C LEU A 272 11.50 9.00 15.31
N THR A 273 11.16 9.47 14.11
CA THR A 273 11.93 9.18 12.90
C THR A 273 13.31 9.86 12.95
N LEU A 274 14.25 9.39 12.11
CA LEU A 274 15.58 10.02 12.00
C LEU A 274 15.49 11.50 11.62
N GLN A 275 14.53 11.87 10.77
CA GLN A 275 14.32 13.25 10.35
C GLN A 275 13.83 14.13 11.52
N GLU A 276 12.87 13.64 12.31
CA GLU A 276 12.36 14.36 13.48
C GLU A 276 13.43 14.50 14.58
N GLN A 277 14.29 13.50 14.75
CA GLN A 277 15.43 13.58 15.68
C GLN A 277 16.39 14.71 15.28
N VAL A 278 16.83 14.73 14.01
CA VAL A 278 17.71 15.79 13.48
C VAL A 278 17.06 17.17 13.61
N GLU A 279 15.75 17.26 13.37
CA GLU A 279 15.02 18.50 13.52
C GLU A 279 15.01 18.99 14.98
N LEU A 280 14.79 18.09 15.95
CA LEU A 280 14.78 18.44 17.37
C LEU A 280 16.15 18.84 17.92
N GLU A 281 17.23 18.31 17.36
CA GLU A 281 18.62 18.71 17.68
C GLU A 281 18.93 20.15 17.26
N CYS A 282 18.14 20.73 16.34
CA CYS A 282 18.32 22.12 15.92
C CYS A 282 17.79 23.14 16.95
N TYR A 283 17.04 22.71 17.97
CA TYR A 283 16.54 23.57 19.04
C TYR A 283 17.47 23.54 20.27
N PRO A 284 17.57 24.63 21.05
CA PRO A 284 18.33 24.60 22.29
C PRO A 284 17.80 23.52 23.25
N THR A 285 18.70 22.71 23.78
CA THR A 285 18.40 21.58 24.68
C THR A 285 17.52 22.02 25.84
N ARG A 286 16.41 21.30 26.07
CA ARG A 286 15.39 21.56 27.12
C ARG A 286 14.67 22.91 27.00
N SER A 287 14.78 23.61 25.88
CA SER A 287 14.01 24.84 25.67
C SER A 287 12.52 24.56 25.51
N ASP A 288 11.67 25.50 25.93
CA ASP A 288 10.21 25.43 25.70
C ASP A 288 9.88 25.21 24.21
N LYS A 289 10.70 25.73 23.28
CA LYS A 289 10.54 25.50 21.84
C LYS A 289 10.81 24.05 21.44
N GLN A 290 11.84 23.42 21.99
CA GLN A 290 12.15 22.01 21.75
C GLN A 290 11.02 21.12 22.28
N LEU A 291 10.54 21.40 23.50
CA LEU A 291 9.44 20.63 24.11
C LEU A 291 8.13 20.79 23.33
N ALA A 292 7.78 22.01 22.90
CA ALA A 292 6.59 22.25 22.09
C ALA A 292 6.65 21.52 20.74
N ARG A 293 7.82 21.50 20.09
CA ARG A 293 8.01 20.78 18.82
C ARG A 293 7.92 19.26 19.01
N LEU A 294 8.54 18.74 20.07
CA LEU A 294 8.44 17.33 20.46
C LEU A 294 6.98 16.93 20.72
N ARG A 295 6.20 17.79 21.41
CA ARG A 295 4.76 17.58 21.61
C ARG A 295 4.04 17.46 20.28
N GLU A 296 4.26 18.39 19.36
CA GLU A 296 3.62 18.36 18.05
C GLU A 296 3.89 17.06 17.28
N MET A 297 5.16 16.62 17.26
CA MET A 297 5.57 15.37 16.59
C MET A 297 4.95 14.12 17.22
N LEU A 298 4.90 14.09 18.55
CA LEU A 298 4.45 12.92 19.31
C LEU A 298 2.95 12.91 19.63
N ASN A 299 2.20 13.98 19.33
CA ASN A 299 0.77 14.09 19.59
C ASN A 299 -0.09 13.30 18.58
N VAL A 300 0.26 12.04 18.37
CA VAL A 300 -0.48 11.11 17.51
C VAL A 300 -1.81 10.77 18.19
N TYR A 301 -2.92 10.91 17.46
CA TYR A 301 -4.29 10.72 17.96
C TYR A 301 -4.69 11.63 19.14
N GLY A 302 -3.95 12.71 19.42
CA GLY A 302 -4.21 13.53 20.61
C GLY A 302 -3.69 12.93 21.92
N ALA A 303 -2.76 11.96 21.85
CA ALA A 303 -2.26 11.25 23.03
C ALA A 303 -1.32 12.07 23.92
N PHE A 304 -0.70 13.13 23.39
CA PHE A 304 0.20 14.01 24.14
C PHE A 304 -0.54 15.29 24.56
N ASP A 305 -1.37 15.13 25.59
CA ASP A 305 -2.19 16.19 26.14
C ASP A 305 -1.40 17.15 27.06
N ASP A 306 -2.11 18.12 27.61
CA ASP A 306 -1.52 19.15 28.48
C ASP A 306 -0.95 18.56 29.79
N GLU A 307 -1.56 17.49 30.32
CA GLU A 307 -1.08 16.84 31.55
C GLU A 307 0.31 16.24 31.35
N LEU A 308 0.49 15.42 30.30
CA LEU A 308 1.79 14.84 29.99
C LEU A 308 2.82 15.90 29.61
N TYR A 309 2.38 16.96 28.92
CA TYR A 309 3.28 18.05 28.53
C TYR A 309 3.83 18.77 29.77
N GLU A 310 2.99 19.07 30.75
CA GLU A 310 3.42 19.68 32.00
C GLU A 310 4.29 18.74 32.84
N GLU A 311 4.04 17.43 32.82
CA GLU A 311 4.91 16.44 33.48
C GLU A 311 6.32 16.42 32.86
N LEU A 312 6.40 16.38 31.52
CA LEU A 312 7.67 16.47 30.80
C LEU A 312 8.40 17.78 31.13
N ARG A 313 7.67 18.91 31.11
CA ARG A 313 8.24 20.22 31.41
C ARG A 313 8.83 20.26 32.81
N LYS A 314 8.12 19.76 33.82
CA LYS A 314 8.63 19.64 35.21
C LYS A 314 9.90 18.80 35.30
N LYS A 315 9.98 17.69 34.56
CA LYS A 315 11.19 16.84 34.52
C LYS A 315 12.37 17.47 33.79
N SER A 316 12.12 18.39 32.86
CA SER A 316 13.16 19.13 32.14
C SER A 316 13.80 20.27 32.94
N GLN A 317 13.09 20.77 33.96
CA GLN A 317 13.49 21.94 34.76
C GLN A 317 14.18 21.59 36.09
N ASN A 318 14.03 20.36 36.58
CA ASN A 318 14.62 19.85 37.84
C ASN A 318 15.84 18.97 37.56
#